data_AF-A0A7J7LY11-F1
#
_entry.id   AF-A0A7J7LY11-F1
#
_cell.length_a   1.000
_cell.length_b   1.000
_cell.length_c   1.000
_cell.angle_alpha   90.00
_cell.angle_beta   90.00
_cell.angle_gamma   90.00
#
_symmetry.space_group_name_H-M   'P 1'
#
loop_
_entity.id
_entity.type
_entity.pdbx_description
1 polymer ?
#
loop_
_entity_poly.entity_id
_entity_poly.type
_entity_poly.pdbx_seq_one_letter_code
_entity_poly.pdbx_strand_id
1 'polypeptide(L)'
;MAPPKPGSGRIWTHEEEVLILQHMARKPSSNSLHEFVKLTICPNISHTQLMAKIGRMKSKYNNYLKKNGRPRSGTEEFYLWATDVWGVDNTTISNDSESVPPPSSSSSYPILSNELQFNQDSLKPPESFFEWLKLCGFNIALSDEIKSKELEESWKNLHEAELKNYRVQIELIQENQMLIEEAQRAPWLHNVCSS
;
A
#
# COMPACT_ATOMS: atom_id res chain seq x y z
N MET A 1 -2.93 38.08 32.86
CA MET A 1 -3.40 36.72 32.49
C MET A 1 -2.82 36.39 31.14
N ALA A 2 -1.86 35.45 31.08
CA ALA A 2 -1.34 34.98 29.79
C ALA A 2 -2.41 34.14 29.08
N PRO A 3 -2.54 34.22 27.74
CA PRO A 3 -3.45 33.36 27.03
C PRO A 3 -3.05 31.89 27.23
N PRO A 4 -4.03 30.96 27.36
CA PRO A 4 -3.72 29.55 27.51
C PRO A 4 -2.97 29.05 26.27
N LYS A 5 -1.79 28.46 26.48
CA LYS A 5 -1.02 27.78 25.43
C LYS A 5 -1.90 26.69 24.80
N PRO A 6 -2.16 26.67 23.48
CA PRO A 6 -2.83 25.56 22.82
C PRO A 6 -1.85 24.39 22.70
N GLY A 7 -1.77 23.59 23.75
CA GLY A 7 -0.80 22.51 23.87
C GLY A 7 -1.38 21.25 24.51
N SER A 8 -2.65 20.93 24.28
CA SER A 8 -3.18 19.60 24.59
C SER A 8 -2.81 18.66 23.46
N GLY A 9 -1.66 17.99 23.60
CA GLY A 9 -1.20 16.98 22.66
C GLY A 9 -2.25 15.88 22.51
N ARG A 10 -2.95 15.84 21.37
CA ARG A 10 -3.79 14.72 20.97
C ARG A 10 -2.98 13.44 21.10
N ILE A 11 -3.51 12.47 21.82
CA ILE A 11 -2.99 11.11 21.85
C ILE A 11 -3.45 10.46 20.54
N TRP A 12 -2.48 10.02 19.75
CA TRP A 12 -2.74 9.31 18.50
C TRP A 12 -2.82 7.82 18.79
N THR A 13 -3.84 7.15 18.28
CA THR A 13 -3.96 5.70 18.42
C THR A 13 -3.00 4.97 17.48
N HIS A 14 -2.77 3.69 17.74
CA HIS A 14 -1.95 2.86 16.84
C HIS A 14 -2.59 2.74 15.45
N GLU A 15 -3.91 2.54 15.40
CA GLU A 15 -4.70 2.45 14.17
C GLU A 15 -4.61 3.73 13.34
N GLU A 16 -4.66 4.91 13.98
CA GLU A 16 -4.48 6.19 13.29
C GLU A 16 -3.07 6.33 12.70
N GLU A 17 -2.03 5.88 13.42
CA GLU A 17 -0.66 5.86 12.90
C GLU A 17 -0.53 4.95 11.68
N VAL A 18 -1.18 3.79 11.69
CA VAL A 18 -1.19 2.83 10.57
C VAL A 18 -1.92 3.40 9.36
N LEU A 19 -3.10 4.01 9.54
CA LEU A 19 -3.86 4.65 8.45
C LEU A 19 -3.08 5.78 7.78
N ILE A 20 -2.36 6.60 8.56
CA ILE A 20 -1.49 7.65 8.02
C ILE A 20 -0.38 7.02 7.18
N LEU A 21 0.30 5.98 7.68
CA LEU A 21 1.38 5.33 6.95
C LEU A 21 0.89 4.63 5.68
N GLN A 22 -0.26 3.95 5.75
CA GLN A 22 -0.90 3.32 4.59
C GLN A 22 -1.25 4.35 3.51
N HIS A 23 -1.77 5.52 3.91
CA HIS A 23 -2.02 6.58 2.95
C HIS A 23 -0.70 7.17 2.41
N MET A 24 0.34 7.30 3.23
CA MET A 24 1.66 7.78 2.82
C MET A 24 2.41 6.84 1.87
N ALA A 25 2.20 5.52 1.98
CA ALA A 25 2.76 4.51 1.08
C ALA A 25 2.37 4.77 -0.38
N ARG A 26 1.18 5.34 -0.62
CA ARG A 26 0.70 5.76 -1.94
C ARG A 26 1.33 7.07 -2.45
N LYS A 27 2.34 7.60 -1.73
CA LYS A 27 3.07 8.85 -2.02
C LYS A 27 2.14 10.05 -2.32
N PRO A 28 1.16 10.35 -1.45
CA PRO A 28 0.25 11.47 -1.63
C PRO A 28 1.00 12.81 -1.53
N SER A 29 0.48 13.83 -2.20
CA SER A 29 0.95 15.20 -1.97
C SER A 29 0.70 15.62 -0.51
N SER A 30 1.52 16.55 0.00
CA SER A 30 1.42 17.02 1.38
C SER A 30 0.02 17.57 1.74
N ASN A 31 -0.63 18.23 0.78
CA ASN A 31 -1.98 18.77 0.94
C ASN A 31 -3.03 17.65 0.90
N SER A 32 -2.88 16.68 0.01
CA SER A 32 -3.79 15.52 -0.08
C SER A 32 -3.79 14.71 1.21
N LEU A 33 -2.59 14.46 1.77
CA LEU A 33 -2.44 13.78 3.06
C LEU A 33 -3.13 14.57 4.19
N HIS A 34 -3.01 15.89 4.19
CA HIS A 34 -3.65 16.72 5.22
C HIS A 34 -5.17 16.70 5.13
N GLU A 35 -5.74 16.78 3.92
CA GLU A 35 -7.18 16.66 3.70
C GLU A 35 -7.71 15.26 4.06
N PHE A 36 -6.99 14.20 3.68
CA PHE A 36 -7.33 12.84 4.09
C PHE A 36 -7.42 12.71 5.62
N VAL A 37 -6.40 13.19 6.35
CA VAL A 37 -6.37 13.09 7.81
C VAL A 37 -7.47 13.95 8.45
N LYS A 38 -7.82 15.10 7.88
CA LYS A 38 -8.97 15.89 8.34
C LYS A 38 -10.28 15.10 8.24
N LEU A 39 -10.51 14.49 7.08
CA LEU A 39 -11.75 13.79 6.78
C LEU A 39 -11.89 12.48 7.56
N THR A 40 -10.78 11.78 7.83
CA THR A 40 -10.80 10.43 8.37
C THR A 40 -10.47 10.32 9.85
N ILE A 41 -9.58 11.18 10.36
CA ILE A 41 -8.99 11.02 11.70
C ILE A 41 -9.31 12.22 12.60
N CYS A 42 -9.07 13.44 12.12
CA CYS A 42 -9.23 14.66 12.92
C CYS A 42 -9.56 15.89 12.09
N PRO A 43 -10.83 16.33 12.06
CA PRO A 43 -11.24 17.51 11.27
C PRO A 43 -10.49 18.80 11.62
N ASN A 44 -10.00 18.94 12.85
CA ASN A 44 -9.37 20.17 13.37
C ASN A 44 -7.83 20.14 13.37
N ILE A 45 -7.20 19.17 12.69
CA ILE A 45 -5.74 19.08 12.69
C ILE A 45 -5.10 20.15 11.80
N SER A 46 -4.07 20.83 12.31
CA SER A 46 -3.25 21.71 11.47
C SER A 46 -2.20 20.92 10.69
N HIS A 47 -1.81 21.43 9.52
CA HIS A 47 -0.79 20.81 8.68
C HIS A 47 0.52 20.60 9.45
N THR A 48 0.92 21.60 10.24
CA THR A 48 2.10 21.54 11.11
C THR A 48 2.01 20.45 12.18
N GLN A 49 0.83 20.24 12.78
CA GLN A 49 0.63 19.18 13.78
C GLN A 49 0.77 17.78 13.16
N LEU A 50 0.25 17.60 11.94
CA LEU A 50 0.37 16.36 11.18
C LEU A 50 1.83 16.08 10.81
N MET A 51 2.54 17.07 10.26
CA MET A 51 3.95 16.92 9.89
C MET A 51 4.83 16.64 11.12
N ALA A 52 4.57 17.31 12.25
CA ALA A 52 5.25 17.02 13.51
C ALA A 52 4.96 15.58 14.01
N LYS A 53 3.76 15.06 13.79
CA LYS A 53 3.41 13.66 14.11
C LYS A 53 4.16 12.68 13.21
N ILE A 54 4.19 12.92 11.91
CA ILE A 54 4.94 12.10 10.94
C ILE A 54 6.42 12.07 11.30
N GLY A 55 7.02 13.21 11.68
CA GLY A 55 8.41 13.26 12.16
C GLY A 55 8.66 12.43 13.42
N ARG A 56 7.72 12.41 14.37
CA ARG A 56 7.78 11.53 15.55
C ARG A 56 7.66 10.05 15.18
N MET A 57 6.79 9.71 14.24
CA MET A 57 6.64 8.33 13.73
C MET A 57 7.92 7.85 13.03
N LYS A 58 8.57 8.70 12.23
CA LYS A 58 9.88 8.39 11.62
C LYS A 58 10.96 8.18 12.67
N SER A 59 10.98 9.00 13.72
CA SER A 59 11.92 8.83 14.83
C SER A 59 11.70 7.52 15.59
N LYS A 60 10.43 7.13 15.79
CA LYS A 60 10.03 5.84 16.37
C LYS A 60 10.53 4.66 15.52
N TYR A 61 10.40 4.75 14.19
CA TYR A 61 10.93 3.75 13.25
C TYR A 61 12.47 3.65 13.28
N ASN A 62 13.18 4.77 13.23
CA ASN A 62 14.64 4.78 13.28
C ASN A 62 15.19 4.23 14.61
N ASN A 63 14.52 4.51 15.73
CA ASN A 63 14.89 3.96 17.03
C ASN A 63 14.65 2.44 17.12
N TYR A 64 13.67 1.92 16.37
CA TYR A 64 13.45 0.48 16.24
C TYR A 64 14.59 -0.19 15.45
N LEU A 65 15.01 0.41 14.33
CA LEU A 65 16.15 -0.09 13.54
C LEU A 65 17.44 -0.18 14.37
N LYS A 66 17.70 0.83 15.21
CA LYS A 66 18.87 0.86 16.10
C LYS A 66 18.88 -0.21 17.19
N LYS A 67 17.74 -0.86 17.49
CA LYS A 67 17.57 -1.81 18.61
C LYS A 67 17.54 -3.29 18.17
N ASN A 68 17.98 -3.62 16.96
CA ASN A 68 17.96 -4.99 16.41
C ASN A 68 16.57 -5.66 16.40
N GLY A 69 15.51 -4.86 16.16
CA GLY A 69 14.34 -5.37 15.42
C GLY A 69 13.42 -6.37 16.12
N ARG A 70 13.13 -6.25 17.42
CA ARG A 70 11.94 -6.91 17.99
C ARG A 70 10.83 -5.90 18.25
N PRO A 71 9.76 -5.90 17.44
CA PRO A 71 8.58 -5.10 17.72
C PRO A 71 8.00 -5.51 19.06
N ARG A 72 7.35 -4.58 19.74
CA ARG A 72 6.47 -4.98 20.84
C ARG A 72 5.30 -5.74 20.21
N SER A 73 4.92 -6.90 20.76
CA SER A 73 3.77 -7.68 20.28
C SER A 73 2.57 -6.76 20.02
N GLY A 74 1.98 -6.83 18.83
CA GLY A 74 0.87 -5.96 18.42
C GLY A 74 1.27 -4.60 17.83
N THR A 75 2.51 -4.42 17.36
CA THR A 75 2.95 -3.21 16.63
C THR A 75 3.54 -3.49 15.25
N GLU A 76 3.41 -4.73 14.77
CA GLU A 76 4.01 -5.23 13.53
C GLU A 76 3.52 -4.47 12.29
N GLU A 77 2.23 -4.15 12.21
CA GLU A 77 1.63 -3.45 11.08
C GLU A 77 2.24 -2.06 10.85
N PHE A 78 2.52 -1.31 11.92
CA PHE A 78 3.19 -0.01 11.81
C PHE A 78 4.57 -0.14 11.18
N TYR A 79 5.34 -1.16 11.55
CA TYR A 79 6.70 -1.34 11.04
C TYR A 79 6.72 -1.85 9.60
N LEU A 80 5.73 -2.66 9.20
CA LEU A 80 5.51 -3.07 7.82
C LEU A 80 5.33 -1.84 6.92
N TRP A 81 4.34 -0.99 7.23
CA TRP A 81 4.08 0.22 6.45
C TRP A 81 5.20 1.27 6.56
N ALA A 82 5.83 1.43 7.73
CA ALA A 82 6.95 2.35 7.88
C ALA A 82 8.18 1.94 7.06
N THR A 83 8.38 0.64 6.86
CA THR A 83 9.46 0.13 5.99
C THR A 83 9.17 0.42 4.52
N ASP A 84 7.91 0.31 4.08
CA ASP A 84 7.54 0.71 2.72
C ASP A 84 7.71 2.23 2.48
N VAL A 85 7.37 3.05 3.48
CA VAL A 85 7.46 4.52 3.39
C VAL A 85 8.89 5.07 3.52
N TRP A 86 9.75 4.46 4.36
CA TRP A 86 11.09 4.99 4.70
C TRP A 86 12.26 4.01 4.56
N GLY A 87 12.02 2.74 4.28
CA GLY A 87 12.98 1.63 4.40
C GLY A 87 13.89 1.40 3.19
N VAL A 88 14.23 2.45 2.45
CA VAL A 88 15.15 2.35 1.31
C VAL A 88 16.56 2.69 1.81
N ASP A 89 17.47 1.70 1.70
CA ASP A 89 18.94 1.74 1.90
C ASP A 89 19.49 1.21 3.25
N ASN A 90 19.77 -0.10 3.33
CA ASN A 90 20.78 -0.67 4.25
C ASN A 90 21.33 -2.05 3.82
N THR A 91 21.34 -2.36 2.51
CA THR A 91 22.03 -3.56 2.00
C THR A 91 22.93 -3.18 0.84
N THR A 92 24.14 -2.71 1.14
CA THR A 92 25.24 -2.65 0.17
C THR A 92 26.00 -3.97 0.24
N ILE A 93 25.93 -4.79 -0.81
CA ILE A 93 26.94 -5.82 -1.11
C ILE A 93 27.29 -5.70 -2.61
N SER A 94 28.46 -5.08 -2.82
CA SER A 94 29.47 -5.25 -3.88
C SER A 94 29.10 -5.44 -5.36
N ASN A 95 29.63 -4.50 -6.16
CA ASN A 95 30.26 -4.63 -7.47
C ASN A 95 30.11 -5.98 -8.21
N ASP A 96 29.48 -5.94 -9.39
CA ASP A 96 30.25 -5.96 -10.64
C ASP A 96 29.41 -5.36 -11.79
N SER A 97 30.11 -4.62 -12.63
CA SER A 97 29.61 -3.96 -13.83
C SER A 97 29.23 -4.98 -14.90
N GLU A 98 27.95 -5.02 -15.26
CA GLU A 98 27.55 -5.61 -16.53
C GLU A 98 26.43 -4.78 -17.17
N SER A 99 26.66 -4.43 -18.42
CA SER A 99 25.80 -3.57 -19.25
C SER A 99 24.41 -4.18 -19.43
N VAL A 100 23.39 -3.53 -18.87
CA VAL A 100 22.00 -3.95 -19.07
C VAL A 100 21.44 -3.27 -20.35
N PRO A 101 20.81 -4.02 -21.27
CA PRO A 101 20.22 -3.48 -22.50
C PRO A 101 19.00 -2.59 -22.21
N PRO A 102 18.52 -1.80 -23.20
CA PRO A 102 17.43 -0.86 -22.97
C PRO A 102 16.18 -1.58 -22.45
N PRO A 103 15.41 -0.94 -21.54
CA PRO A 103 14.29 -1.57 -20.87
C PRO A 103 13.25 -2.01 -21.89
N SER A 104 13.12 -3.33 -22.06
CA SER A 104 11.97 -3.93 -22.72
C SER A 104 10.72 -3.44 -22.00
N SER A 105 9.72 -3.05 -22.80
CA SER A 105 8.51 -2.27 -22.51
C SER A 105 7.55 -2.79 -21.42
N SER A 106 7.99 -3.69 -20.53
CA SER A 106 7.16 -4.30 -19.46
C SER A 106 7.41 -3.69 -18.06
N SER A 107 8.37 -2.76 -17.92
CA SER A 107 8.76 -2.18 -16.62
C SER A 107 8.03 -0.88 -16.23
N SER A 108 7.07 -0.39 -17.04
CA SER A 108 6.46 0.93 -16.80
C SER A 108 5.41 0.95 -15.67
N TYR A 109 5.08 -0.21 -15.08
CA TYR A 109 4.07 -0.30 -14.03
C TYR A 109 4.59 -1.16 -12.86
N PRO A 110 5.36 -0.59 -11.92
CA PRO A 110 5.85 -1.31 -10.74
C PRO A 110 4.71 -1.85 -9.86
N ILE A 111 3.52 -1.26 -9.94
CA ILE A 111 2.30 -1.74 -9.26
C ILE A 111 1.87 -3.10 -9.81
N LEU A 112 1.97 -3.29 -11.13
CA LEU A 112 1.59 -4.55 -11.77
C LEU A 112 2.63 -5.63 -11.58
N SER A 113 3.92 -5.28 -11.53
CA SER A 113 4.98 -6.25 -11.29
C SER A 113 4.84 -6.93 -9.92
N ASN A 114 4.37 -6.19 -8.91
CA ASN A 114 4.13 -6.73 -7.57
C ASN A 114 2.79 -7.50 -7.49
N GLU A 115 1.75 -7.08 -8.20
CA GLU A 115 0.45 -7.79 -8.22
C GLU A 115 0.44 -9.03 -9.13
N LEU A 116 1.25 -9.08 -10.19
CA LEU A 116 1.40 -10.24 -11.09
C LEU A 116 2.51 -11.21 -10.66
N GLN A 117 3.31 -10.90 -9.64
CA GLN A 117 4.21 -11.85 -8.97
C GLN A 117 3.48 -12.84 -8.05
N PHE A 118 2.21 -13.13 -8.32
CA PHE A 118 1.59 -14.38 -7.88
C PHE A 118 2.30 -15.52 -8.60
N ASN A 119 3.39 -15.99 -7.97
CA ASN A 119 4.22 -17.07 -8.45
C ASN A 119 3.37 -18.28 -8.82
N GLN A 120 3.85 -18.92 -9.89
CA GLN A 120 3.21 -19.85 -10.80
C GLN A 120 2.86 -21.23 -10.19
N ASP A 121 2.81 -21.35 -8.87
CA ASP A 121 2.62 -22.61 -8.16
C ASP A 121 1.26 -22.64 -7.44
N SER A 122 0.23 -23.01 -8.21
CA SER A 122 -0.99 -23.66 -7.72
C SER A 122 -1.78 -22.99 -6.58
N LEU A 123 -1.89 -21.67 -6.58
CA LEU A 123 -2.90 -20.98 -5.77
C LEU A 123 -4.27 -21.14 -6.45
N LYS A 124 -4.90 -22.30 -6.21
CA LYS A 124 -6.33 -22.44 -6.48
C LYS A 124 -7.06 -21.43 -5.59
N PRO A 125 -7.98 -20.62 -6.14
CA PRO A 125 -8.84 -19.80 -5.30
C PRO A 125 -9.58 -20.72 -4.32
N PRO A 126 -9.81 -20.28 -3.08
CA PRO A 126 -10.59 -21.04 -2.12
C PRO A 126 -11.96 -21.39 -2.73
N GLU A 127 -12.46 -22.61 -2.50
CA GLU A 127 -13.75 -23.04 -3.06
C GLU A 127 -14.94 -22.52 -2.23
N SER A 128 -14.68 -22.03 -1.01
CA SER A 128 -15.70 -21.48 -0.10
C SER A 128 -15.15 -20.41 0.85
N PHE A 129 -16.05 -19.62 1.44
CA PHE A 129 -15.71 -18.64 2.46
C PHE A 129 -15.04 -19.29 3.68
N PHE A 130 -15.51 -20.48 4.06
CA PHE A 130 -14.98 -21.21 5.22
C PHE A 130 -13.59 -21.79 4.96
N GLU A 131 -13.29 -22.20 3.73
CA GLU A 131 -11.95 -22.59 3.34
C GLU A 131 -11.01 -21.38 3.36
N TRP A 132 -11.46 -20.24 2.83
CA TRP A 132 -10.71 -18.98 2.89
C TRP A 132 -10.39 -18.58 4.33
N LEU A 133 -11.36 -18.65 5.25
CA LEU A 133 -11.14 -18.39 6.67
C LEU A 133 -10.07 -19.30 7.27
N LYS A 134 -10.10 -20.60 6.96
CA LYS A 134 -9.08 -21.56 7.43
C LYS A 134 -7.69 -21.23 6.91
N LEU A 135 -7.57 -20.84 5.63
CA LEU A 135 -6.30 -20.40 5.04
C LEU A 135 -5.76 -19.14 5.71
N CYS A 136 -6.64 -18.24 6.14
CA CYS A 136 -6.29 -17.06 6.94
C CYS A 136 -6.00 -17.37 8.42
N GLY A 137 -6.02 -18.65 8.84
CA GLY A 137 -5.75 -19.06 10.22
C GLY A 137 -6.95 -18.93 11.17
N PHE A 138 -8.14 -18.62 10.67
CA PHE A 138 -9.37 -18.57 11.46
C PHE A 138 -10.05 -19.94 11.47
N ASN A 139 -10.07 -20.58 12.64
CA ASN A 139 -10.83 -21.82 12.84
C ASN A 139 -12.16 -21.50 13.53
N ILE A 140 -13.16 -21.14 12.74
CA ILE A 140 -14.50 -20.73 13.21
C ILE A 140 -15.49 -21.83 12.87
N ALA A 141 -16.25 -22.28 13.87
CA ALA A 141 -17.42 -23.13 13.68
C ALA A 141 -18.67 -22.26 13.85
N LEU A 142 -19.39 -21.99 12.75
CA LEU A 142 -20.72 -21.39 12.83
C LEU A 142 -21.75 -22.50 13.06
N SER A 143 -22.54 -22.36 14.13
CA SER A 143 -23.67 -23.25 14.44
C SER A 143 -24.97 -22.85 13.74
N ASP A 144 -25.05 -21.62 13.24
CA ASP A 144 -26.24 -21.06 12.58
C ASP A 144 -26.13 -21.27 11.06
N GLU A 145 -26.90 -22.23 10.55
CA GLU A 145 -26.87 -22.62 9.13
C GLU A 145 -27.36 -21.50 8.19
N ILE A 146 -28.31 -20.66 8.65
CA ILE A 146 -28.87 -19.58 7.84
C ILE A 146 -27.79 -18.51 7.63
N LYS A 147 -27.16 -18.05 8.71
CA LYS A 147 -26.07 -17.07 8.63
C LYS A 147 -24.84 -17.58 7.88
N SER A 148 -24.55 -18.88 8.03
CA SER A 148 -23.47 -19.54 7.29
C SER A 148 -23.68 -19.41 5.78
N LYS A 149 -24.90 -19.67 5.28
CA LYS A 149 -25.25 -19.52 3.87
C LYS A 149 -25.23 -18.06 3.40
N GLU A 150 -25.75 -17.13 4.19
CA GLU A 150 -25.72 -15.70 3.88
C GLU A 150 -24.29 -15.16 3.73
N LEU A 151 -23.38 -15.57 4.60
CA LEU A 151 -21.96 -15.21 4.53
C LEU A 151 -21.27 -15.81 3.32
N GLU A 152 -21.53 -17.08 3.03
CA GLU A 152 -21.00 -17.78 1.85
C GLU A 152 -21.43 -17.08 0.54
N GLU A 153 -22.71 -16.71 0.44
CA GLU A 153 -23.24 -15.98 -0.71
C GLU A 153 -22.65 -14.56 -0.82
N SER A 154 -22.56 -13.84 0.29
CA SER A 154 -21.96 -12.50 0.32
C SER A 154 -20.49 -12.52 -0.10
N TRP A 155 -19.73 -13.52 0.36
CA TRP A 155 -18.34 -13.70 -0.02
C TRP A 155 -18.18 -14.02 -1.52
N LYS A 156 -19.05 -14.88 -2.08
CA LYS A 156 -19.06 -15.17 -3.53
C LYS A 156 -19.35 -13.92 -4.36
N ASN A 157 -20.35 -13.13 -3.96
CA ASN A 157 -20.68 -11.87 -4.64
C ASN A 157 -19.52 -10.87 -4.58
N LEU A 158 -18.83 -10.78 -3.44
CA LEU A 158 -17.65 -9.94 -3.29
C LEU A 158 -16.51 -10.41 -4.19
N HIS A 159 -16.25 -11.71 -4.24
CA HIS A 159 -15.21 -12.28 -5.09
C HIS A 159 -15.51 -12.07 -6.57
N GLU A 160 -16.77 -12.21 -7.00
CA GLU A 160 -17.18 -11.90 -8.36
C GLU A 160 -16.98 -10.42 -8.71
N ALA A 161 -17.31 -9.51 -7.79
CA ALA A 161 -17.08 -8.08 -7.96
C ALA A 161 -15.58 -7.75 -8.05
N GLU A 162 -14.74 -8.41 -7.25
CA GLU A 162 -13.29 -8.29 -7.31
C GLU A 162 -12.74 -8.73 -8.68
N LEU A 163 -13.17 -9.88 -9.19
CA LEU A 163 -12.78 -10.37 -10.52
C LEU A 163 -13.21 -9.42 -11.65
N LYS A 164 -14.37 -8.77 -11.54
CA LYS A 164 -14.80 -7.73 -12.48
C LYS A 164 -13.88 -6.52 -12.43
N ASN A 165 -13.44 -6.09 -11.25
CA ASN A 165 -12.46 -5.00 -11.12
C ASN A 165 -11.11 -5.36 -11.76
N TYR A 166 -10.60 -6.58 -11.52
CA TYR A 166 -9.34 -7.01 -12.15
C TYR A 166 -9.45 -7.04 -13.68
N ARG A 167 -10.59 -7.44 -14.24
CA ARG A 167 -10.83 -7.36 -15.69
C ARG A 167 -10.69 -5.93 -16.20
N VAL A 168 -11.37 -4.97 -15.56
CA VAL A 168 -11.30 -3.55 -15.96
C VAL A 168 -9.87 -3.02 -15.82
N GLN A 169 -9.17 -3.38 -14.75
CA GLN A 169 -7.77 -3.01 -14.57
C GLN A 169 -6.90 -3.54 -15.72
N ILE A 170 -7.05 -4.79 -16.12
CA ILE A 170 -6.35 -5.40 -17.26
C ILE A 170 -6.67 -4.65 -18.57
N GLU A 171 -7.94 -4.32 -18.82
CA GLU A 171 -8.36 -3.56 -20.00
C GLU A 171 -7.70 -2.17 -20.04
N LEU A 172 -7.69 -1.44 -18.92
CA LEU A 172 -7.03 -0.13 -18.82
C LEU A 172 -5.52 -0.20 -19.06
N ILE A 173 -4.87 -1.27 -18.61
CA ILE A 173 -3.44 -1.48 -18.84
C ILE A 173 -3.17 -1.70 -20.32
N GLN A 174 -4.01 -2.49 -20.98
CA GLN A 174 -3.93 -2.71 -22.42
C GLN A 174 -4.16 -1.41 -23.20
N GLU A 175 -5.16 -0.60 -22.82
CA GLU A 175 -5.40 0.72 -23.41
C GLU A 175 -4.21 1.66 -23.25
N ASN A 176 -3.64 1.73 -22.04
CA ASN A 176 -2.44 2.53 -21.81
C ASN A 176 -1.26 2.06 -22.66
N GLN A 177 -1.07 0.76 -22.82
CA GLN A 177 -0.03 0.21 -23.68
C GLN A 177 -0.24 0.60 -25.15
N MET A 178 -1.49 0.56 -25.64
CA MET A 178 -1.82 1.02 -27.00
C MET A 178 -1.48 2.51 -27.18
N LEU A 179 -1.78 3.36 -26.19
CA LEU A 179 -1.46 4.78 -26.24
C LEU A 179 0.06 5.03 -26.26
N ILE A 180 0.84 4.27 -25.49
CA ILE A 180 2.31 4.35 -25.50
C ILE A 180 2.84 3.98 -26.89
N GLU A 181 2.34 2.91 -27.50
CA GLU A 181 2.76 2.48 -28.82
C GLU A 181 2.36 3.47 -29.92
N GLU A 182 1.18 4.09 -29.80
CA GLU A 182 0.75 5.16 -30.70
C GLU A 182 1.67 6.39 -30.58
N ALA A 183 1.99 6.80 -29.36
CA ALA A 183 2.94 7.88 -29.10
C ALA A 183 4.34 7.58 -29.68
N GLN A 184 4.81 6.33 -29.57
CA GLN A 184 6.09 5.91 -30.15
C GLN A 184 6.09 5.91 -31.69
N ARG A 185 4.93 5.67 -32.32
CA ARG A 185 4.75 5.70 -33.77
C ARG A 185 4.44 7.10 -34.31
N ALA A 186 4.17 8.06 -33.43
CA ALA A 186 3.77 9.40 -33.81
C ALA A 186 4.94 10.17 -34.46
N PRO A 187 4.81 10.65 -35.71
CA PRO A 187 5.89 11.33 -36.43
C PRO A 187 6.39 12.61 -35.75
N TRP A 188 5.57 13.20 -34.89
CA TRP A 188 5.85 14.44 -34.16
C TRP A 188 6.55 14.20 -32.81
N LEU A 189 6.68 12.95 -32.38
CA LEU A 189 7.43 12.54 -31.18
C LEU A 189 8.82 12.04 -31.62
N HIS A 190 9.69 12.97 -32.00
CA HIS A 190 11.10 12.65 -32.21
C HIS A 190 11.80 12.48 -30.86
N ASN A 191 12.55 11.39 -30.67
CA ASN A 191 13.41 11.20 -29.49
C ASN A 191 14.34 12.41 -29.32
N VAL A 192 14.07 13.25 -28.32
CA VAL A 192 14.89 14.44 -28.01
C VAL A 192 16.20 14.07 -27.30
N CYS A 193 16.45 12.80 -27.00
CA CYS A 193 17.69 12.38 -26.35
C CYS A 193 18.78 12.01 -27.36
N SER A 194 19.50 13.02 -27.83
CA SER A 194 20.89 12.90 -28.28
C SER A 194 21.59 14.23 -27.98
N SER A 195 22.28 14.29 -26.84
CA SER A 195 23.25 15.33 -26.47
C SER A 195 24.33 14.68 -25.64
#